data_AF-A0A8T7KFF3-F1
#
_entry.id   AF-A0A8T7KFF3-F1
#
_cell.length_a   1.000
_cell.length_b   1.000
_cell.length_c   1.000
_cell.angle_alpha   90.00
_cell.angle_beta   90.00
_cell.angle_gamma   90.00
#
_symmetry.space_group_name_H-M   'P 1'
#
loop_
_entity.id
_entity.type
_entity.pdbx_description
1 polymer ?
#
loop_
_entity_poly.entity_id
_entity_poly.type
_entity_poly.pdbx_seq_one_letter_code
_entity_poly.pdbx_strand_id
1 'polypeptide(L)' 'MDDVREKLRILLDYWIEHNNEHEKEFRDWADKVASLSAEVAQQLQKAATKMAAASDELMKAKQALPKSKGRH' A
#
# COMPACT_ATOMS: atom_id res chain seq x y z
N MET A 1 -8.16 -24.40 2.47
CA MET A 1 -8.59 -23.16 3.17
C MET A 1 -7.43 -22.50 3.89
N ASP A 2 -6.56 -23.26 4.55
CA ASP A 2 -5.34 -22.70 5.17
C ASP A 2 -4.33 -22.21 4.14
N ASP A 3 -4.14 -22.91 3.02
CA ASP A 3 -3.26 -22.46 1.93
C ASP A 3 -3.67 -21.09 1.35
N VAL A 4 -4.97 -20.83 1.23
CA VAL A 4 -5.50 -19.55 0.76
C VAL A 4 -5.21 -18.44 1.77
N ARG A 5 -5.35 -18.72 3.06
CA ARG A 5 -5.07 -17.79 4.15
C ARG A 5 -3.58 -17.46 4.23
N GLU A 6 -2.71 -18.46 4.16
CA GLU A 6 -1.26 -18.28 4.18
C GLU A 6 -0.78 -17.49 2.97
N LYS A 7 -1.27 -17.86 1.78
CA LYS A 7 -1.00 -17.11 0.55
C LYS A 7 -1.50 -15.67 0.64
N LEU A 8 -2.71 -15.44 1.15
CA LEU A 8 -3.25 -14.09 1.31
C LEU A 8 -2.41 -13.25 2.28
N ARG A 9 -1.89 -13.85 3.37
CA ARG A 9 -1.02 -13.14 4.31
C ARG A 9 0.25 -12.64 3.63
N ILE A 10 0.89 -13.48 2.82
CA ILE A 10 2.09 -13.13 2.04
C ILE A 10 1.76 -12.01 1.04
N LEU A 11 0.63 -12.12 0.33
CA LEU A 11 0.20 -11.10 -0.63
C LEU A 11 -0.08 -9.75 0.04
N LEU A 12 -0.74 -9.74 1.20
CA LEU A 12 -0.99 -8.51 1.95
C LEU A 12 0.32 -7.83 2.37
N ASP A 13 1.33 -8.59 2.80
CA ASP A 13 2.65 -8.05 3.14
C ASP A 13 3.32 -7.41 1.93
N TYR A 14 3.34 -8.14 0.81
CA TYR A 14 3.91 -7.66 -0.44
C TYR A 14 3.21 -6.39 -0.96
N TRP A 15 1.87 -6.36 -0.97
CA TRP A 15 1.13 -5.20 -1.45
C TRP A 15 1.30 -3.97 -0.56
N ILE A 16 1.34 -4.12 0.76
CA ILE A 16 1.59 -3.00 1.67
C ILE A 16 2.97 -2.40 1.41
N GLU A 17 4.00 -3.25 1.29
CA GLU A 17 5.37 -2.80 0.99
C GLU A 17 5.42 -2.04 -0.35
N HIS A 18 4.88 -2.64 -1.41
CA HIS A 18 4.88 -2.04 -2.74
C HIS A 18 4.08 -0.74 -2.83
N ASN A 19 2.95 -0.66 -2.13
CA ASN A 19 2.17 0.56 -2.05
C ASN A 19 2.96 1.69 -1.36
N ASN A 20 3.74 1.38 -0.32
CA ASN A 20 4.58 2.37 0.36
C ASN A 20 5.72 2.87 -0.55
N GLU A 21 6.29 1.99 -1.39
CA GLU A 21 7.27 2.38 -2.41
C GLU A 21 6.65 3.36 -3.42
N HIS A 22 5.46 3.04 -3.94
CA HIS A 22 4.73 3.91 -4.86
C HIS A 22 4.31 5.24 -4.22
N GLU A 23 3.83 5.21 -2.98
CA GLU A 23 3.53 6.44 -2.24
C GLU A 23 4.75 7.35 -2.21
N LYS A 24 5.90 6.83 -1.77
CA LYS A 24 7.14 7.59 -1.69
C LYS A 24 7.56 8.13 -3.06
N GLU A 25 7.54 7.30 -4.09
CA GLU A 25 7.92 7.71 -5.44
C GLU A 25 7.02 8.83 -5.98
N PHE A 26 5.70 8.75 -5.75
CA PHE A 26 4.76 9.78 -6.17
C PHE A 26 5.00 11.10 -5.44
N ARG A 27 5.32 11.06 -4.14
CA ARG A 27 5.69 12.27 -3.37
C ARG A 27 6.99 12.89 -3.90
N ASP A 28 8.02 12.06 -4.09
CA ASP A 28 9.32 12.51 -4.60
C ASP A 28 9.19 13.18 -5.98
N TRP A 29 8.31 12.66 -6.86
CA TRP A 29 8.05 13.27 -8.15
C TRP A 29 7.17 14.51 -8.07
N ALA A 30 6.18 14.55 -7.19
CA ALA A 30 5.38 15.75 -6.97
C ALA A 30 6.26 16.95 -6.60
N ASP A 31 7.25 16.75 -5.74
CA ASP A 31 8.18 17.79 -5.32
C ASP A 31 9.09 18.24 -6.49
N LYS A 32 9.58 17.29 -7.31
CA LYS A 32 10.40 17.60 -8.49
C LYS A 32 9.66 18.42 -9.54
N VAL A 33 8.36 18.17 -9.75
CA VAL A 33 7.58 18.82 -10.80
C VAL A 33 6.78 20.02 -10.31
N ALA A 34 6.81 20.35 -9.02
CA ALA A 34 6.04 21.45 -8.44
C ALA A 34 6.31 22.81 -9.10
N SER A 35 7.56 23.07 -9.51
CA SER A 35 7.94 24.29 -10.21
C SER A 35 7.57 24.30 -11.70
N LEU A 36 7.35 23.12 -12.29
CA LEU A 36 6.98 22.94 -13.69
C LEU A 36 5.46 22.96 -13.89
N SER A 37 4.72 22.31 -12.98
CA SER A 37 3.26 22.27 -12.99
C SER A 37 2.72 21.96 -11.59
N ALA A 38 2.12 22.97 -10.98
CA ALA A 38 1.44 22.82 -9.69
C ALA A 38 0.27 21.83 -9.77
N GLU A 39 -0.43 21.77 -10.89
CA GLU A 39 -1.54 20.84 -11.09
C GLU A 39 -1.06 19.38 -11.11
N VAL A 40 -0.01 19.07 -11.87
CA VAL A 40 0.55 17.71 -11.92
C VAL A 40 1.10 17.30 -10.55
N ALA A 41 1.83 18.19 -9.87
CA ALA A 41 2.30 17.95 -8.51
C ALA A 41 1.14 17.65 -7.54
N GLN A 42 0.03 18.39 -7.64
CA GLN A 42 -1.14 18.15 -6.83
C GLN A 42 -1.78 16.78 -7.12
N GLN A 43 -1.87 16.36 -8.39
CA GLN A 43 -2.42 15.05 -8.72
C GLN A 43 -1.53 13.90 -8.22
N LEU A 44 -0.20 14.05 -8.29
CA LEU A 44 0.75 13.09 -7.73
C LEU A 44 0.63 12.99 -6.20
N GLN A 45 0.50 14.12 -5.49
CA GLN A 45 0.25 14.08 -4.03
C GLN A 45 -1.08 13.41 -3.67
N LYS A 46 -2.14 13.64 -4.47
CA LYS A 46 -3.42 12.94 -4.30
C LYS A 46 -3.29 11.44 -4.55
N ALA A 47 -2.52 11.03 -5.56
CA ALA A 47 -2.24 9.62 -5.84
C ALA A 47 -1.47 8.98 -4.67
N ALA A 48 -0.43 9.63 -4.15
CA ALA A 48 0.30 9.17 -2.97
C ALA A 48 -0.63 8.98 -1.76
N THR A 49 -1.51 9.94 -1.50
CA THR A 49 -2.48 9.88 -0.38
C THR A 49 -3.44 8.71 -0.53
N LYS A 50 -3.93 8.45 -1.74
CA LYS A 50 -4.78 7.28 -2.03
C LYS A 50 -4.03 5.96 -1.85
N MET A 51 -2.74 5.94 -2.20
CA MET A 51 -1.89 4.76 -2.02
C MET A 51 -1.68 4.44 -0.54
N ALA A 52 -1.39 5.47 0.28
CA ALA A 52 -1.32 5.33 1.74
C ALA A 52 -2.64 4.81 2.34
N ALA A 53 -3.78 5.36 1.91
CA ALA A 53 -5.09 4.89 2.35
C ALA A 53 -5.35 3.42 1.97
N ALA A 54 -4.89 2.98 0.78
CA ALA A 54 -4.96 1.59 0.38
C ALA A 54 -4.08 0.71 1.30
N SER A 55 -2.85 1.11 1.61
CA SER A 55 -1.97 0.42 2.57
C SER A 55 -2.63 0.25 3.94
N ASP A 56 -3.30 1.29 4.44
CA ASP A 56 -4.00 1.25 5.73
C ASP A 56 -5.13 0.21 5.74
N GLU A 57 -5.94 0.15 4.68
CA GLU A 57 -7.01 -0.85 4.56
C GLU A 57 -6.44 -2.27 4.42
N LEU A 58 -5.35 -2.45 3.68
CA LEU A 58 -4.66 -3.75 3.57
C LEU A 58 -4.07 -4.19 4.93
N MET A 59 -3.54 -3.25 5.71
CA MET A 59 -3.04 -3.54 7.06
C MET A 59 -4.18 -3.98 7.98
N LYS A 60 -5.35 -3.32 7.94
CA LYS A 60 -6.55 -3.76 8.67
C LYS A 60 -6.99 -5.15 8.24
N ALA A 61 -6.99 -5.44 6.93
CA ALA A 61 -7.32 -6.77 6.40
C ALA A 61 -6.36 -7.84 6.91
N LYS A 62 -5.05 -7.55 6.95
CA LYS A 62 -4.03 -8.45 7.51
C LYS A 62 -4.22 -8.70 9.01
N GLN A 63 -4.59 -7.68 9.78
CA GLN A 63 -4.87 -7.79 11.21
C GLN A 63 -6.13 -8.62 11.50
N ALA A 64 -7.16 -8.47 10.66
CA ALA A 64 -8.41 -9.23 10.76
C ALA A 64 -8.27 -10.70 10.33
N LEU A 65 -7.21 -11.04 9.57
CA LEU A 65 -6.97 -12.39 9.08
C LEU A 65 -6.64 -13.35 10.25
N PRO A 66 -7.49 -14.36 10.55
CA PRO A 66 -7.25 -15.28 11.66
C PRO A 66 -5.95 -16.06 11.44
N LYS A 67 -5.20 -16.34 12.51
CA LYS A 67 -4.00 -17.18 12.46
C LYS A 67 -4.38 -18.61 12.05
N SER A 68 -3.50 -19.27 11.28
CA SER A 68 -3.62 -20.70 11.00
C SER A 68 -3.69 -21.45 12.34
N LYS A 69 -4.69 -22.32 12.52
CA LYS A 69 -4.71 -23.24 13.67
C LYS A 69 -3.59 -24.24 13.41
N GLY A 70 -2.49 -24.11 14.13
CA GLY A 70 -1.34 -25.00 14.01
C GLY A 70 -1.79 -26.46 13.95
N ARG A 71 -1.32 -27.18 12.95
CA ARG A 71 -1.45 -28.64 12.90
C ARG A 71 -0.55 -29.18 14.01
N HIS A 72 -1.12 -29.38 15.19
CA HIS A 72 -0.55 -30.21 16.25
C HIS A 72 -0.58 -31.67 15.82
#